data_AF-F4X879-F1
#
_entry.id   AF-F4X879-F1
#
_cell.length_a   1.000
_cell.length_b   1.000
_cell.length_c   1.000
_cell.angle_alpha   90.00
_cell.angle_beta   90.00
_cell.angle_gamma   90.00
#
_symmetry.space_group_name_H-M   'P 1'
#
loop_
_entity.id
_entity.type
_entity.pdbx_description
1 polymer ?
#
loop_
_entity_poly.entity_id
_entity_poly.type
_entity_poly.pdbx_seq_one_letter_code
_entity_poly.pdbx_strand_id
1 'polypeptide(L)'
;MMKMTTIYTSKKQTKIESKGPRFEIGDFCVKLGSVTMSQNFKGVLVEVEYRPCVVPASAWELIREFLQGFLGSTVSNQAPQYLQNRMNEIYQPMDTIQQYLEHFGQYRKATGVNANTTIGEVKQELYKLKKAANVNRQSLRLDAKGKSLSDSETIKSLSLKTGGKLYYKDLGPQIGWKTVFLLEYAGPLVVYLWLYQRPWLFYGNVNTSNFHYIAKCAAGAWSIHYVKRLLETIFVHRFSHATMPLHNLFKNCSYYWLFAMYVAYHTNHPLYTAPSKFQFHIGSIIFVLCELGNLSIHLALRNLRPPGTTVRKVPMPTKNPFTALFLLVSCPNYTYEIGSWIGFTVMTSCLPAGLFTLAGAYQMTVWALGKHKAYKKEFSHYPKNRKAIIPFIL
;
A
#
# COMPACT_ATOMS: atom_id res chain seq x y z
N MET A 1 27.22 54.34 21.23
CA MET A 1 26.30 54.24 20.07
C MET A 1 26.43 52.83 19.48
N MET A 2 25.54 51.90 19.82
CA MET A 2 25.61 50.51 19.37
C MET A 2 24.76 50.31 18.11
N LYS A 3 25.38 49.86 17.02
CA LYS A 3 24.67 49.45 15.79
C LYS A 3 24.13 48.03 15.98
N MET A 4 22.83 47.84 15.77
CA MET A 4 22.24 46.50 15.63
C MET A 4 22.68 45.87 14.30
N THR A 5 23.41 44.76 14.38
CA THR A 5 23.71 43.88 13.25
C THR A 5 22.46 43.06 12.91
N THR A 6 21.85 43.39 11.78
CA THR A 6 20.95 42.62 10.92
C THR A 6 20.49 41.24 11.44
N ILE A 7 19.41 41.24 12.23
CA ILE A 7 18.51 40.09 12.40
C ILE A 7 17.61 40.01 11.16
N TYR A 8 18.17 39.60 10.01
CA TYR A 8 17.37 39.20 8.84
C TYR A 8 18.13 38.15 8.04
N THR A 9 18.16 36.92 8.56
CA THR A 9 18.33 35.75 7.69
C THR A 9 17.07 35.62 6.84
N SER A 10 17.07 36.27 5.67
CA SER A 10 16.12 35.96 4.61
C SER A 10 16.15 34.45 4.41
N LYS A 11 15.02 33.76 4.61
CA LYS A 11 14.84 32.36 4.20
C LYS A 11 15.43 32.25 2.80
N LYS A 12 16.46 31.41 2.60
CA LYS A 12 17.04 31.12 1.27
C LYS A 12 15.90 30.86 0.30
N GLN A 13 15.45 31.88 -0.44
CA GLN A 13 14.48 31.69 -1.50
C GLN A 13 15.18 30.81 -2.52
N THR A 14 14.50 29.77 -2.98
CA THR A 14 15.00 28.86 -3.99
C THR A 14 15.46 29.67 -5.19
N LYS A 15 16.78 29.71 -5.43
CA LYS A 15 17.37 30.47 -6.54
C LYS A 15 16.84 29.90 -7.85
N ILE A 16 16.21 30.76 -8.64
CA ILE A 16 15.72 30.47 -9.98
C ILE A 16 16.47 31.36 -10.96
N GLU A 17 16.94 30.77 -12.04
CA GLU A 17 17.71 31.48 -13.07
C GLU A 17 17.27 31.02 -14.46
N SER A 18 17.28 31.94 -15.42
CA SER A 18 17.06 31.67 -16.85
C SER A 18 18.34 32.01 -17.61
N LYS A 19 18.92 31.04 -18.29
CA LYS A 19 20.18 31.20 -19.06
C LYS A 19 20.05 30.59 -20.44
N GLY A 20 20.54 31.29 -21.44
CA GLY A 20 20.62 30.75 -22.80
C GLY A 20 20.97 31.79 -23.85
N PRO A 21 21.11 31.36 -25.11
CA PRO A 21 21.57 32.19 -26.21
C PRO A 21 20.54 33.25 -26.62
N ARG A 22 21.04 34.35 -27.18
CA ARG A 22 20.30 35.47 -27.75
C ARG A 22 20.58 35.49 -29.26
N PHE A 23 19.54 35.64 -30.06
CA PHE A 23 19.55 35.61 -31.52
C PHE A 23 18.91 36.87 -32.07
N GLU A 24 19.37 37.30 -33.23
CA GLU A 24 18.85 38.46 -33.94
C GLU A 24 18.18 37.99 -35.23
N ILE A 25 16.92 38.40 -35.43
CA ILE A 25 16.12 38.02 -36.60
C ILE A 25 15.44 39.29 -37.13
N GLY A 26 16.05 39.94 -38.11
CA GLY A 26 15.64 41.26 -38.57
C GLY A 26 15.63 42.26 -37.42
N ASP A 27 14.51 42.96 -37.27
CA ASP A 27 14.28 43.96 -36.20
C ASP A 27 14.01 43.34 -34.82
N PHE A 28 13.87 42.02 -34.74
CA PHE A 28 13.60 41.31 -33.51
C PHE A 28 14.89 40.78 -32.87
N CYS A 29 14.83 40.70 -31.55
CA CYS A 29 15.78 39.96 -30.76
C CYS A 29 15.07 38.88 -29.95
N VAL A 30 15.55 37.64 -30.05
CA VAL A 30 14.94 36.47 -29.40
C VAL A 30 15.95 35.80 -28.48
N LYS A 31 15.58 35.56 -27.23
CA LYS A 31 16.41 34.84 -26.27
C LYS A 31 15.70 33.58 -25.81
N LEU A 32 16.40 32.44 -25.92
CA LEU A 32 15.91 31.12 -25.52
C LEU A 32 16.58 30.73 -24.21
N GLY A 33 15.92 30.97 -23.09
CA GLY A 33 16.46 30.72 -21.75
C GLY A 33 16.00 29.40 -21.16
N SER A 34 16.93 28.53 -20.78
CA SER A 34 16.65 27.38 -19.92
C SER A 34 16.45 27.86 -18.48
N VAL A 35 15.26 27.62 -17.93
CA VAL A 35 14.91 27.98 -16.55
C VAL A 35 15.30 26.84 -15.62
N THR A 36 16.15 27.14 -14.64
CA THR A 36 16.56 26.18 -13.60
C THR A 36 16.24 26.71 -12.21
N MET A 37 15.80 25.82 -11.33
CA MET A 37 15.52 26.12 -9.92
C MET A 37 16.28 25.14 -9.03
N SER A 38 17.25 25.66 -8.27
CA SER A 38 18.22 24.84 -7.53
C SER A 38 18.85 23.75 -8.40
N GLN A 39 19.36 24.13 -9.58
CA GLN A 39 19.99 23.25 -10.57
C GLN A 39 19.06 22.23 -11.27
N ASN A 40 17.77 22.20 -10.95
CA ASN A 40 16.80 21.37 -11.66
C ASN A 40 16.17 22.16 -12.81
N PHE A 41 16.18 21.59 -14.02
CA PHE A 41 15.47 22.14 -15.17
C PHE A 41 13.96 22.23 -14.90
N LYS A 42 13.35 23.37 -15.26
CA LYS A 42 11.92 23.65 -15.06
C LYS A 42 11.17 23.94 -16.36
N GLY A 43 11.86 24.42 -17.38
CA GLY A 43 11.26 24.72 -18.67
C GLY A 43 12.12 25.67 -19.49
N VAL A 44 11.58 26.09 -20.62
CA VAL A 44 12.18 27.07 -21.50
C VAL A 44 11.36 28.36 -21.44
N LEU A 45 12.05 29.50 -21.34
CA LEU A 45 11.47 30.83 -21.44
C LEU A 45 11.95 31.47 -22.73
N VAL A 46 11.01 31.93 -23.55
CA VAL A 46 11.28 32.65 -24.79
C VAL A 46 11.02 34.13 -24.52
N GLU A 47 12.07 34.94 -24.61
CA GLU A 47 12.00 36.39 -24.49
C GLU A 47 12.13 36.99 -25.90
N VAL A 48 11.19 37.85 -26.29
CA VAL A 48 11.17 38.53 -27.59
C VAL A 48 11.12 40.03 -27.37
N GLU A 49 12.01 40.73 -28.05
CA GLU A 49 12.14 42.19 -28.04
C GLU A 49 12.07 42.70 -29.49
N TYR A 50 11.20 43.68 -29.74
CA TYR A 50 11.17 44.41 -31.01
C TYR A 50 11.98 45.70 -30.85
N ARG A 51 13.14 45.79 -31.51
CA ARG A 51 14.13 46.86 -31.26
C ARG A 51 13.72 48.27 -31.75
N PRO A 52 12.97 48.43 -32.85
CA PRO A 52 12.64 49.76 -33.36
C PRO A 52 11.65 50.57 -32.49
N CYS A 53 10.97 49.96 -31.52
CA CYS A 53 9.92 50.62 -30.75
C CYS A 53 9.95 50.24 -29.27
N VAL A 54 9.88 51.26 -28.41
CA VAL A 54 9.83 51.13 -26.95
C VAL A 54 8.45 51.39 -26.36
N VAL A 55 7.43 51.63 -27.21
CA VAL A 55 6.04 51.86 -26.78
C VAL A 55 5.24 50.58 -27.04
N PRO A 56 4.77 49.87 -25.99
CA PRO A 56 4.11 48.57 -26.12
C PRO A 56 2.89 48.58 -27.06
N ALA A 57 2.06 49.61 -27.02
CA ALA A 57 0.86 49.72 -27.86
C ALA A 57 1.19 49.68 -29.36
N SER A 58 2.32 50.26 -29.75
CA SER A 58 2.76 50.29 -31.15
C SER A 58 3.49 49.02 -31.58
N ALA A 59 4.04 48.25 -30.63
CA ALA A 59 4.83 47.05 -30.91
C ALA A 59 4.10 45.72 -30.65
N TRP A 60 3.02 45.73 -29.84
CA TRP A 60 2.40 44.51 -29.31
C TRP A 60 1.89 43.56 -30.39
N GLU A 61 1.17 44.08 -31.40
CA GLU A 61 0.63 43.23 -32.46
C GLU A 61 1.75 42.57 -33.28
N LEU A 62 2.83 43.31 -33.58
CA LEU A 62 4.00 42.77 -34.27
C LEU A 62 4.69 41.67 -33.44
N ILE A 63 4.90 41.91 -32.15
CA ILE A 63 5.50 40.92 -31.24
C ILE A 63 4.60 39.69 -31.10
N ARG A 64 3.27 39.89 -31.01
CA ARG A 64 2.27 38.81 -30.90
C ARG A 64 2.25 37.95 -32.15
N GLU A 65 2.19 38.54 -33.34
CA GLU A 65 2.22 37.82 -34.61
C GLU A 65 3.53 37.07 -34.80
N PHE A 66 4.66 37.72 -34.51
CA PHE A 66 5.97 37.10 -34.51
C PHE A 66 5.97 35.86 -33.59
N LEU A 67 5.61 36.02 -32.30
CA LEU A 67 5.49 34.91 -31.35
C LEU A 67 4.56 33.79 -31.82
N GLN A 68 3.42 34.11 -32.41
CA GLN A 68 2.47 33.11 -32.93
C GLN A 68 3.05 32.32 -34.10
N GLY A 69 3.99 32.89 -34.86
CA GLY A 69 4.72 32.19 -35.92
C GLY A 69 5.49 30.96 -35.44
N PHE A 70 5.97 30.94 -34.19
CA PHE A 70 6.74 29.81 -33.63
C PHE A 70 5.97 29.02 -32.56
N LEU A 71 5.19 29.72 -31.74
CA LEU A 71 4.51 29.15 -30.58
C LEU A 71 3.02 28.91 -30.84
N GLY A 72 2.51 29.25 -32.02
CA GLY A 72 1.13 29.00 -32.44
C GLY A 72 0.10 29.61 -31.49
N SER A 73 -0.98 28.86 -31.25
CA SER A 73 -2.10 29.28 -30.38
C SER A 73 -1.75 29.37 -28.90
N THR A 74 -0.53 29.03 -28.49
CA THR A 74 -0.09 29.09 -27.09
C THR A 74 0.22 30.53 -26.64
N VAL A 75 0.37 31.46 -27.58
CA VAL A 75 0.61 32.88 -27.31
C VAL A 75 -0.70 33.57 -26.98
N SER A 76 -0.74 34.27 -25.83
CA SER A 76 -1.91 35.06 -25.43
C SER A 76 -2.22 36.16 -26.43
N ASN A 77 -3.50 36.33 -26.77
CA ASN A 77 -3.97 37.47 -27.56
C ASN A 77 -3.99 38.78 -26.75
N GLN A 78 -3.92 38.69 -25.42
CA GLN A 78 -3.92 39.84 -24.53
C GLN A 78 -2.51 40.13 -24.00
N ALA A 79 -2.18 41.42 -23.92
CA ALA A 79 -0.96 41.90 -23.29
C ALA A 79 -0.89 41.50 -21.80
N PRO A 80 0.31 41.35 -21.22
CA PRO A 80 0.49 41.02 -19.80
C PRO A 80 -0.30 41.96 -18.89
N GLN A 81 -0.97 41.41 -17.88
CA GLN A 81 -1.96 42.14 -17.08
C GLN A 81 -1.39 43.40 -16.39
N TYR A 82 -0.12 43.36 -15.96
CA TYR A 82 0.52 44.53 -15.34
C TYR A 82 0.85 45.65 -16.35
N LEU A 83 0.90 45.33 -17.65
CA LEU A 83 1.23 46.26 -18.74
C LEU A 83 -0.02 46.87 -19.39
N GLN A 84 -1.19 46.23 -19.27
CA GLN A 84 -2.44 46.64 -19.95
C GLN A 84 -2.81 48.11 -19.70
N ASN A 85 -2.61 48.62 -18.48
CA ASN A 85 -2.94 50.01 -18.14
C ASN A 85 -1.85 51.03 -18.55
N ARG A 86 -0.70 50.55 -19.02
CA ARG A 86 0.50 51.37 -19.33
C ARG A 86 1.00 51.11 -20.76
N MET A 87 0.14 50.61 -21.65
CA MET A 87 0.53 50.25 -23.02
C MET A 87 1.04 51.44 -23.84
N ASN A 88 0.62 52.67 -23.52
CA ASN A 88 1.05 53.88 -24.22
C ASN A 88 2.27 54.57 -23.56
N GLU A 89 2.81 53.99 -22.48
CA GLU A 89 4.00 54.51 -21.82
C GLU A 89 5.28 53.89 -22.41
N ILE A 90 6.44 54.47 -22.09
CA ILE A 90 7.74 53.91 -22.46
C ILE A 90 7.98 52.64 -21.63
N TYR A 91 8.21 51.51 -22.32
CA TYR A 91 8.59 50.25 -21.70
C TYR A 91 9.98 50.36 -21.07
N GLN A 92 10.11 49.96 -19.80
CA GLN A 92 11.34 50.08 -19.04
C GLN A 92 11.93 48.70 -18.67
N PRO A 93 13.24 48.61 -18.36
CA PRO A 93 13.85 47.37 -17.88
C PRO A 93 13.16 46.74 -16.66
N MET A 94 12.50 47.57 -15.84
CA MET A 94 11.70 47.11 -14.70
C MET A 94 10.50 46.26 -15.12
N ASP A 95 9.90 46.54 -16.27
CA ASP A 95 8.77 45.76 -16.82
C ASP A 95 9.25 44.35 -17.21
N THR A 96 10.46 44.22 -17.76
CA THR A 96 11.09 42.91 -18.02
C THR A 96 11.29 42.12 -16.73
N ILE A 97 11.77 42.76 -15.67
CA ILE A 97 11.95 42.11 -14.35
C ILE A 97 10.60 41.60 -13.83
N GLN A 98 9.52 42.39 -13.98
CA GLN A 98 8.19 42.00 -13.54
C GLN A 98 7.67 40.76 -14.29
N GLN A 99 7.88 40.68 -15.61
CA GLN A 99 7.54 39.48 -16.40
C GLN A 99 8.29 38.24 -15.92
N TYR A 100 9.60 38.38 -15.69
CA TYR A 100 10.41 37.29 -15.16
C TYR A 100 9.93 36.84 -13.78
N LEU A 101 9.57 37.76 -12.88
CA LEU A 101 9.02 37.44 -11.57
C LEU A 101 7.69 36.68 -11.66
N GLU A 102 6.82 37.05 -12.60
CA GLU A 102 5.56 36.35 -12.84
C GLU A 102 5.79 34.90 -13.31
N HIS A 103 6.60 34.72 -14.36
CA HIS A 103 6.94 33.38 -14.87
C HIS A 103 7.69 32.53 -13.84
N PHE A 104 8.64 33.11 -13.12
CA PHE A 104 9.33 32.42 -12.03
C PHE A 104 8.38 32.06 -10.88
N GLY A 105 7.37 32.90 -10.62
CA GLY A 105 6.25 32.58 -9.73
C GLY A 105 5.47 31.35 -10.18
N GLN A 106 5.17 31.25 -11.48
CA GLN A 106 4.51 30.08 -12.08
C GLN A 106 5.38 28.82 -11.95
N TYR A 107 6.68 28.88 -12.28
CA TYR A 107 7.62 27.77 -12.12
C TYR A 107 7.82 27.33 -10.67
N ARG A 108 7.73 28.25 -9.70
CA ARG A 108 7.75 27.92 -8.27
C ARG A 108 6.48 27.21 -7.81
N LYS A 109 5.33 27.57 -8.39
CA LYS A 109 4.02 26.94 -8.12
C LYS A 109 3.87 25.60 -8.84
N ALA A 110 4.61 25.37 -9.92
CA ALA A 110 4.70 24.10 -10.62
C ALA A 110 5.49 23.06 -9.80
N THR A 111 4.98 22.69 -8.63
CA THR A 111 5.16 21.32 -8.16
C THR A 111 4.47 20.44 -9.19
N GLY A 112 5.10 19.38 -9.70
CA GLY A 112 4.48 18.42 -10.63
C GLY A 112 3.28 17.65 -10.05
N VAL A 113 2.66 18.18 -9.00
CA VAL A 113 1.49 17.71 -8.29
C VAL A 113 0.29 18.52 -8.81
N ASN A 114 -0.61 17.85 -9.50
CA ASN A 114 -1.89 18.39 -9.94
C ASN A 114 -3.04 17.75 -9.15
N ALA A 115 -4.28 18.13 -9.45
CA ALA A 115 -5.46 17.62 -8.76
C ALA A 115 -5.63 16.09 -8.86
N ASN A 116 -5.14 15.48 -9.94
CA ASN A 116 -5.23 14.05 -10.20
C ASN A 116 -4.02 13.26 -9.68
N THR A 117 -2.96 13.95 -9.22
CA THR A 117 -1.78 13.29 -8.65
C THR A 117 -2.20 12.47 -7.44
N THR A 118 -1.74 11.22 -7.43
CA THR A 118 -2.02 10.27 -6.36
C THR A 118 -1.05 10.44 -5.19
N ILE A 119 -1.46 10.02 -4.00
CA ILE A 119 -0.57 9.96 -2.84
C ILE A 119 0.63 9.05 -3.10
N GLY A 120 0.47 7.97 -3.87
CA GLY A 120 1.58 7.12 -4.31
C GLY A 120 2.64 7.88 -5.11
N GLU A 121 2.21 8.70 -6.08
CA GLU A 121 3.10 9.56 -6.87
C GLU A 121 3.79 10.62 -6.00
N VAL A 122 3.07 11.23 -5.05
CA VAL A 122 3.68 12.17 -4.08
C VAL A 122 4.80 11.50 -3.29
N LYS A 123 4.59 10.26 -2.81
CA LYS A 123 5.62 9.50 -2.10
C LYS A 123 6.84 9.20 -2.98
N GLN A 124 6.61 8.86 -4.24
CA GLN A 124 7.69 8.63 -5.21
C GLN A 124 8.51 9.90 -5.43
N GLU A 125 7.86 11.05 -5.61
CA GLU A 125 8.55 12.34 -5.75
C GLU A 125 9.34 12.73 -4.50
N LEU A 126 8.78 12.52 -3.29
CA LEU A 126 9.50 12.74 -2.04
C LEU A 126 10.77 11.88 -1.93
N TYR A 127 10.71 10.64 -2.43
CA TYR A 127 11.86 9.75 -2.48
C TYR A 127 12.90 10.21 -3.52
N LYS A 128 12.48 10.57 -4.75
CA LYS A 128 13.36 11.10 -5.80
C LYS A 128 14.11 12.36 -5.35
N LEU A 129 13.41 13.25 -4.63
CA LEU A 129 13.98 14.48 -4.06
C LEU A 129 14.87 14.23 -2.83
N LYS A 130 15.04 12.98 -2.40
CA LYS A 130 15.77 12.59 -1.18
C LYS A 130 15.27 13.31 0.07
N LYS A 131 13.97 13.64 0.12
CA LYS A 131 13.31 14.30 1.26
C LYS A 131 12.63 13.31 2.20
N ALA A 132 12.40 12.08 1.76
CA ALA A 132 11.82 11.01 2.56
C ALA A 132 12.52 9.67 2.31
N ALA A 133 12.27 8.70 3.20
CA ALA A 133 12.75 7.32 3.04
C ALA A 133 12.10 6.62 1.84
N ASN A 134 12.44 5.36 1.59
CA ASN A 134 11.79 4.53 0.57
C ASN A 134 10.26 4.61 0.68
N VAL A 135 9.57 4.65 -0.47
CA VAL A 135 8.11 4.77 -0.60
C VAL A 135 7.34 3.89 0.39
N ASN A 136 7.77 2.63 0.59
CA ASN A 136 7.10 1.68 1.48
C ASN A 136 7.15 2.08 2.96
N ARG A 137 8.12 2.90 3.37
CA ARG A 137 8.26 3.41 4.74
C ARG A 137 7.47 4.69 4.98
N GLN A 138 6.96 5.32 3.92
CA GLN A 138 6.30 6.61 4.02
C GLN A 138 4.82 6.45 4.36
N SER A 139 4.38 7.10 5.45
CA SER A 139 2.98 7.30 5.77
C SER A 139 2.63 8.78 5.71
N LEU A 140 1.82 9.17 4.72
CA LEU A 140 1.27 10.52 4.60
C LEU A 140 -0.12 10.60 5.24
N ARG A 141 -0.42 11.71 5.92
CA ARG A 141 -1.65 11.93 6.71
C ARG A 141 -2.13 13.37 6.56
N LEU A 142 -3.44 13.60 6.68
CA LEU A 142 -4.02 14.94 6.74
C LEU A 142 -3.77 15.63 8.09
N ASP A 143 -3.74 14.84 9.16
CA ASP A 143 -3.48 15.31 10.53
C ASP A 143 -2.31 14.55 11.15
N ALA A 144 -1.60 15.18 12.09
CA ALA A 144 -0.44 14.56 12.76
C ALA A 144 -0.79 13.19 13.40
N LYS A 145 -1.98 13.08 14.00
CA LYS A 145 -2.51 11.85 14.62
C LYS A 145 -3.56 11.14 13.76
N GLY A 146 -3.78 11.60 12.52
CA GLY A 146 -4.78 11.07 11.61
C GLY A 146 -4.44 9.68 11.05
N LYS A 147 -5.41 9.12 10.31
CA LYS A 147 -5.22 7.86 9.57
C LYS A 147 -4.27 8.07 8.39
N SER A 148 -3.47 7.05 8.08
CA SER A 148 -2.64 7.04 6.87
C SER A 148 -3.49 7.02 5.61
N LEU A 149 -3.11 7.85 4.65
CA LEU A 149 -3.75 7.96 3.33
C LEU A 149 -3.43 6.77 2.44
N SER A 150 -4.39 6.40 1.58
CA SER A 150 -4.21 5.34 0.58
C SER A 150 -3.38 5.86 -0.58
N ASP A 151 -2.52 5.03 -1.16
CA ASP A 151 -1.70 5.41 -2.31
C ASP A 151 -2.54 5.74 -3.55
N SER A 152 -3.79 5.24 -3.60
CA SER A 152 -4.75 5.50 -4.68
C SER A 152 -5.56 6.79 -4.53
N GLU A 153 -5.54 7.42 -3.35
CA GLU A 153 -6.25 8.69 -3.14
C GLU A 153 -5.56 9.81 -3.91
N THR A 154 -6.34 10.71 -4.50
CA THR A 154 -5.85 11.87 -5.24
C THR A 154 -5.93 13.14 -4.41
N ILE A 155 -5.12 14.14 -4.76
CA ILE A 155 -5.19 15.48 -4.15
C ILE A 155 -6.62 16.05 -4.18
N LYS A 156 -7.34 15.85 -5.31
CA LYS A 156 -8.75 16.23 -5.46
C LYS A 156 -9.67 15.51 -4.49
N SER A 157 -9.52 14.19 -4.33
CA SER A 157 -10.36 13.39 -3.42
C SER A 157 -10.18 13.77 -1.95
N LEU A 158 -9.01 14.33 -1.61
CA LEU A 158 -8.66 14.77 -0.28
C LEU A 158 -8.97 16.25 -0.02
N SER A 159 -9.56 16.96 -1.00
CA SER A 159 -9.90 18.38 -0.92
C SER A 159 -8.71 19.27 -0.54
N LEU A 160 -7.49 18.86 -0.90
CA LEU A 160 -6.27 19.61 -0.61
C LEU A 160 -6.14 20.79 -1.59
N LYS A 161 -6.06 22.00 -1.05
CA LYS A 161 -5.84 23.24 -1.83
C LYS A 161 -4.35 23.59 -1.89
N THR A 162 -3.98 24.52 -2.76
CA THR A 162 -2.64 25.09 -2.84
C THR A 162 -2.18 25.59 -1.47
N GLY A 163 -1.05 25.09 -0.97
CA GLY A 163 -0.55 25.37 0.38
C GLY A 163 -1.04 24.41 1.48
N GLY A 164 -1.85 23.41 1.13
CA GLY A 164 -2.23 22.31 2.03
C GLY A 164 -1.02 21.55 2.56
N LYS A 165 -1.10 21.10 3.81
CA LYS A 165 -0.02 20.39 4.50
C LYS A 165 -0.34 18.90 4.60
N LEU A 166 0.67 18.07 4.36
CA LEU A 166 0.64 16.64 4.63
C LEU A 166 1.65 16.33 5.74
N TYR A 167 1.23 15.53 6.71
CA TYR A 167 2.11 15.06 7.78
C TYR A 167 2.81 13.77 7.35
N TYR A 168 4.13 13.81 7.35
CA TYR A 168 4.98 12.65 7.08
C TYR A 168 5.28 11.90 8.38
N LYS A 169 5.09 10.59 8.35
CA LYS A 169 5.57 9.67 9.37
C LYS A 169 6.38 8.56 8.72
N ASP A 170 7.58 8.33 9.23
CA ASP A 170 8.40 7.16 8.89
C ASP A 170 7.91 5.95 9.69
N LEU A 171 7.58 4.86 8.99
CA LEU A 171 7.10 3.60 9.57
C LEU A 171 8.22 2.67 10.04
N GLY A 172 9.49 3.01 9.82
CA GLY A 172 10.64 2.14 10.08
C GLY A 172 10.75 1.02 9.04
N PRO A 173 11.59 -0.02 9.26
CA PRO A 173 11.76 -1.14 8.35
C PRO A 173 10.44 -1.87 8.07
N GLN A 174 10.15 -2.09 6.79
CA GLN A 174 8.92 -2.69 6.29
C GLN A 174 9.22 -3.95 5.47
N ILE A 175 8.32 -4.93 5.51
CA ILE A 175 8.38 -6.15 4.71
C ILE A 175 7.05 -6.38 3.99
N GLY A 176 7.10 -6.89 2.76
CA GLY A 176 5.91 -7.16 1.96
C GLY A 176 5.04 -8.27 2.54
N TRP A 177 3.70 -8.11 2.50
CA TRP A 177 2.76 -9.10 3.06
C TRP A 177 2.92 -10.50 2.47
N LYS A 178 3.21 -10.61 1.17
CA LYS A 178 3.47 -11.91 0.53
C LYS A 178 4.62 -12.65 1.21
N THR A 179 5.75 -11.96 1.44
CA THR A 179 6.92 -12.52 2.10
C THR A 179 6.62 -12.88 3.55
N VAL A 180 5.85 -12.05 4.27
CA VAL A 180 5.42 -12.33 5.64
C VAL A 180 4.67 -13.66 5.71
N PHE A 181 3.61 -13.81 4.91
CA PHE A 181 2.82 -15.04 4.93
C PHE A 181 3.60 -16.27 4.49
N LEU A 182 4.51 -16.13 3.52
CA LEU A 182 5.39 -17.24 3.12
C LEU A 182 6.28 -17.71 4.28
N LEU A 183 6.95 -16.80 4.99
CA LEU A 183 7.80 -17.16 6.13
C LEU A 183 6.99 -17.68 7.33
N GLU A 184 5.85 -17.05 7.58
CA GLU A 184 4.92 -17.43 8.65
C GLU A 184 4.42 -18.87 8.47
N TYR A 185 4.11 -19.29 7.23
CA TYR A 185 3.58 -20.61 6.91
C TYR A 185 4.63 -21.66 6.54
N ALA A 186 5.79 -21.26 6.02
CA ALA A 186 6.88 -22.19 5.72
C ALA A 186 7.46 -22.81 6.99
N GLY A 187 7.59 -22.02 8.06
CA GLY A 187 8.14 -22.53 9.32
C GLY A 187 7.36 -23.68 9.93
N PRO A 188 6.04 -23.58 10.15
CA PRO A 188 5.25 -24.69 10.68
C PRO A 188 5.34 -25.97 9.85
N LEU A 189 5.47 -25.85 8.53
CA LEU A 189 5.68 -27.00 7.65
C LEU A 189 7.06 -27.62 7.89
N VAL A 190 8.12 -26.79 7.85
CA VAL A 190 9.51 -27.25 8.01
C VAL A 190 9.73 -27.81 9.41
N VAL A 191 9.29 -27.12 10.46
CA VAL A 191 9.46 -27.52 11.86
C VAL A 191 8.73 -28.83 12.14
N TYR A 192 7.46 -28.97 11.71
CA TYR A 192 6.72 -30.20 11.94
C TYR A 192 7.37 -31.39 11.24
N LEU A 193 7.75 -31.23 9.96
CA LEU A 193 8.42 -32.29 9.20
C LEU A 193 9.81 -32.61 9.74
N TRP A 194 10.53 -31.62 10.26
CA TRP A 194 11.84 -31.84 10.88
C TRP A 194 11.72 -32.73 12.11
N LEU A 195 10.76 -32.45 13.00
CA LEU A 195 10.49 -33.30 14.17
C LEU A 195 10.04 -34.72 13.75
N TYR A 196 9.22 -34.82 12.71
CA TYR A 196 8.73 -36.11 12.19
C TYR A 196 9.85 -36.95 11.54
N GLN A 197 10.77 -36.34 10.79
CA GLN A 197 11.86 -37.03 10.08
C GLN A 197 13.12 -37.22 10.91
N ARG A 198 13.31 -36.42 11.97
CA ARG A 198 14.48 -36.43 12.85
C ARG A 198 14.10 -36.65 14.33
N PRO A 199 13.29 -37.68 14.63
CA PRO A 199 12.79 -37.96 15.98
C PRO A 199 13.90 -38.19 17.01
N TRP A 200 15.08 -38.67 16.59
CA TRP A 200 16.17 -38.93 17.52
C TRP A 200 16.71 -37.68 18.22
N LEU A 201 16.57 -36.51 17.59
CA LEU A 201 17.01 -35.23 18.16
C LEU A 201 16.12 -34.79 19.33
N PHE A 202 14.87 -35.25 19.37
CA PHE A 202 13.86 -34.76 20.31
C PHE A 202 13.43 -35.82 21.33
N TYR A 203 13.52 -37.10 20.97
CA TYR A 203 13.07 -38.22 21.79
C TYR A 203 14.17 -39.25 22.12
N GLY A 204 15.42 -39.02 21.69
CA GLY A 204 16.54 -39.93 21.90
C GLY A 204 16.55 -41.15 20.95
N ASN A 205 17.18 -42.25 21.33
CA ASN A 205 17.25 -43.46 20.50
C ASN A 205 15.91 -44.20 20.47
N VAL A 206 14.96 -43.69 19.69
CA VAL A 206 13.63 -44.28 19.48
C VAL A 206 13.54 -44.98 18.13
N ASN A 207 12.96 -46.18 18.14
CA ASN A 207 12.72 -46.93 16.92
C ASN A 207 11.57 -46.28 16.13
N THR A 208 11.89 -45.72 14.97
CA THR A 208 10.99 -44.84 14.20
C THR A 208 10.37 -45.52 13.00
N SER A 209 10.59 -46.84 12.88
CA SER A 209 9.91 -47.69 11.90
C SER A 209 8.39 -47.74 12.09
N ASN A 210 7.88 -47.45 13.31
CA ASN A 210 6.49 -47.70 13.69
C ASN A 210 5.77 -46.48 14.30
N PHE A 211 5.82 -45.30 13.66
CA PHE A 211 4.84 -44.26 14.00
C PHE A 211 3.42 -44.81 13.87
N HIS A 212 2.57 -44.53 14.85
CA HIS A 212 1.16 -44.88 14.79
C HIS A 212 0.52 -44.27 13.53
N TYR A 213 -0.38 -44.98 12.86
CA TYR A 213 -0.94 -44.52 11.58
C TYR A 213 -1.61 -43.15 11.69
N ILE A 214 -2.21 -42.83 12.84
CA ILE A 214 -2.80 -41.50 13.12
C ILE A 214 -1.74 -40.40 13.11
N ALA A 215 -0.55 -40.64 13.66
CA ALA A 215 0.55 -39.66 13.61
C ALA A 215 1.02 -39.43 12.16
N LYS A 216 1.09 -40.49 11.34
CA LYS A 216 1.37 -40.38 9.90
C LYS A 216 0.30 -39.55 9.17
N CYS A 217 -0.98 -39.82 9.45
CA CYS A 217 -2.10 -39.05 8.91
C CYS A 217 -2.09 -37.60 9.39
N ALA A 218 -1.73 -37.34 10.65
CA ALA A 218 -1.59 -36.00 11.22
C ALA A 218 -0.48 -35.21 10.53
N ALA A 219 0.69 -35.83 10.31
CA ALA A 219 1.78 -35.23 9.55
C ALA A 219 1.35 -34.88 8.11
N GLY A 220 0.61 -35.78 7.45
CA GLY A 220 0.02 -35.55 6.15
C GLY A 220 -0.97 -34.37 6.15
N ALA A 221 -1.94 -34.37 7.07
CA ALA A 221 -2.95 -33.32 7.20
C ALA A 221 -2.32 -31.94 7.49
N TRP A 222 -1.37 -31.88 8.42
CA TRP A 222 -0.61 -30.67 8.75
C TRP A 222 0.15 -30.15 7.52
N SER A 223 0.83 -31.05 6.80
CA SER A 223 1.59 -30.69 5.61
C SER A 223 0.69 -30.18 4.48
N ILE A 224 -0.42 -30.88 4.21
CA ILE A 224 -1.40 -30.48 3.19
C ILE A 224 -1.95 -29.08 3.51
N HIS A 225 -2.32 -28.82 4.77
CA HIS A 225 -2.78 -27.51 5.20
C HIS A 225 -1.75 -26.42 4.90
N TYR A 226 -0.51 -26.56 5.40
CA TYR A 226 0.48 -25.49 5.23
C TYR A 226 0.98 -25.36 3.79
N VAL A 227 1.07 -26.45 3.02
CA VAL A 227 1.33 -26.40 1.57
C VAL A 227 0.21 -25.64 0.86
N LYS A 228 -1.07 -25.94 1.17
CA LYS A 228 -2.21 -25.19 0.65
C LYS A 228 -2.09 -23.70 0.98
N ARG A 229 -1.80 -23.33 2.23
CA ARG A 229 -1.61 -21.93 2.66
C ARG A 229 -0.47 -21.22 1.92
N LEU A 230 0.64 -21.92 1.67
CA LEU A 230 1.76 -21.40 0.88
C LEU A 230 1.34 -21.17 -0.58
N LEU A 231 0.70 -22.15 -1.22
CA LEU A 231 0.20 -22.05 -2.59
C LEU A 231 -0.85 -20.95 -2.73
N GLU A 232 -1.78 -20.84 -1.78
CA GLU A 232 -2.77 -19.76 -1.72
C GLU A 232 -2.07 -18.39 -1.63
N THR A 233 -1.01 -18.26 -0.84
CA THR A 233 -0.23 -17.03 -0.72
C THR A 233 0.46 -16.65 -2.02
N ILE A 234 0.94 -17.63 -2.79
CA ILE A 234 1.62 -17.38 -4.07
C ILE A 234 0.63 -17.07 -5.19
N PHE A 235 -0.45 -17.84 -5.28
CA PHE A 235 -1.31 -17.92 -6.46
C PHE A 235 -2.71 -17.34 -6.28
N VAL A 236 -3.22 -17.26 -5.05
CA VAL A 236 -4.63 -16.89 -4.77
C VAL A 236 -4.77 -15.51 -4.12
N HIS A 237 -3.98 -15.22 -3.09
CA HIS A 237 -4.12 -14.00 -2.29
C HIS A 237 -3.76 -12.73 -3.06
N ARG A 238 -4.63 -11.72 -2.95
CA ARG A 238 -4.41 -10.35 -3.45
C ARG A 238 -4.41 -9.37 -2.27
N PHE A 239 -3.24 -8.94 -1.83
CA PHE A 239 -3.08 -8.07 -0.66
C PHE A 239 -3.43 -6.61 -0.98
N SER A 240 -4.16 -5.95 -0.07
CA SER A 240 -4.57 -4.54 -0.25
C SER A 240 -3.57 -3.53 0.34
N HIS A 241 -2.75 -3.96 1.31
CA HIS A 241 -1.64 -3.17 1.82
C HIS A 241 -0.34 -3.74 1.26
N ALA A 242 0.62 -2.87 0.97
CA ALA A 242 1.91 -3.30 0.43
C ALA A 242 2.76 -4.01 1.49
N THR A 243 2.80 -3.49 2.73
CA THR A 243 3.78 -3.93 3.74
C THR A 243 3.25 -3.99 5.18
N MET A 244 4.04 -4.63 6.05
CA MET A 244 3.92 -4.69 7.50
C MET A 244 5.25 -4.28 8.16
N PRO A 245 5.25 -3.71 9.39
CA PRO A 245 6.47 -3.51 10.16
C PRO A 245 7.26 -4.82 10.37
N LEU A 246 8.57 -4.78 10.13
CA LEU A 246 9.42 -5.98 10.16
C LEU A 246 9.40 -6.69 11.53
N HIS A 247 9.35 -5.94 12.64
CA HIS A 247 9.35 -6.54 13.97
C HIS A 247 8.16 -7.48 14.22
N ASN A 248 7.02 -7.24 13.56
CA ASN A 248 5.84 -8.11 13.69
C ASN A 248 6.05 -9.47 13.03
N LEU A 249 6.98 -9.58 12.06
CA LEU A 249 7.32 -10.86 11.43
C LEU A 249 7.81 -11.86 12.48
N PHE A 250 8.73 -11.44 13.36
CA PHE A 250 9.27 -12.30 14.39
C PHE A 250 8.21 -12.75 15.38
N LYS A 251 7.31 -11.84 15.80
CA LYS A 251 6.18 -12.20 16.67
C LYS A 251 5.28 -13.26 16.03
N ASN A 252 4.90 -13.07 14.77
CA ASN A 252 4.05 -14.00 14.04
C ASN A 252 4.74 -15.35 13.84
N CYS A 253 5.99 -15.34 13.36
CA CYS A 253 6.75 -16.57 13.13
C CYS A 253 6.96 -17.34 14.44
N SER A 254 7.40 -16.69 15.52
CA SER A 254 7.58 -17.35 16.81
C SER A 254 6.29 -18.03 17.29
N TYR A 255 5.13 -17.37 17.18
CA TYR A 255 3.85 -17.99 17.53
C TYR A 255 3.61 -19.27 16.74
N TYR A 256 3.63 -19.19 15.40
CA TYR A 256 3.30 -20.34 14.56
C TYR A 256 4.32 -21.48 14.66
N TRP A 257 5.61 -21.14 14.71
CA TRP A 257 6.69 -22.13 14.68
C TRP A 257 6.80 -22.87 16.02
N LEU A 258 6.62 -22.17 17.15
CA LEU A 258 6.64 -22.80 18.47
C LEU A 258 5.42 -23.68 18.68
N PHE A 259 4.23 -23.26 18.25
CA PHE A 259 3.05 -24.13 18.29
C PHE A 259 3.22 -25.35 17.37
N ALA A 260 3.79 -25.18 16.18
CA ALA A 260 4.10 -26.30 15.30
C ALA A 260 5.03 -27.31 15.96
N MET A 261 6.10 -26.82 16.60
CA MET A 261 7.02 -27.67 17.37
C MET A 261 6.30 -28.39 18.52
N TYR A 262 5.47 -27.68 19.29
CA TYR A 262 4.77 -28.25 20.44
C TYR A 262 3.75 -29.32 20.05
N VAL A 263 3.00 -29.08 18.97
CA VAL A 263 2.04 -30.06 18.42
C VAL A 263 2.78 -31.25 17.83
N ALA A 264 3.79 -31.02 17.00
CA ALA A 264 4.60 -32.08 16.39
C ALA A 264 5.27 -32.96 17.46
N TYR A 265 5.80 -32.33 18.51
CA TYR A 265 6.44 -33.04 19.61
C TYR A 265 5.50 -34.08 20.23
N HIS A 266 4.26 -33.71 20.52
CA HIS A 266 3.30 -34.61 21.19
C HIS A 266 2.63 -35.60 20.24
N THR A 267 2.31 -35.17 19.02
CA THR A 267 1.65 -36.05 18.02
C THR A 267 2.59 -37.14 17.49
N ASN A 268 3.89 -36.86 17.45
CA ASN A 268 4.89 -37.82 16.98
C ASN A 268 5.65 -38.51 18.14
N HIS A 269 5.27 -38.25 19.40
CA HIS A 269 5.95 -38.86 20.54
C HIS A 269 5.78 -40.40 20.53
N PRO A 270 6.80 -41.19 20.90
CA PRO A 270 6.70 -42.65 20.98
C PRO A 270 5.58 -43.15 21.91
N LEU A 271 5.28 -42.37 22.95
CA LEU A 271 4.21 -42.63 23.93
C LEU A 271 2.87 -41.98 23.54
N TYR A 272 2.67 -41.66 22.26
CA TYR A 272 1.42 -41.06 21.79
C TYR A 272 0.23 -42.01 21.98
N THR A 273 -0.76 -41.55 22.75
CA THR A 273 -2.02 -42.27 22.95
C THR A 273 -3.02 -41.92 21.86
N ALA A 274 -3.24 -42.87 20.95
CA ALA A 274 -4.18 -42.72 19.85
C ALA A 274 -5.65 -42.69 20.32
N PRO A 275 -6.52 -41.85 19.72
CA PRO A 275 -7.96 -41.92 19.95
C PRO A 275 -8.60 -43.16 19.32
N SER A 276 -9.89 -43.36 19.63
CA SER A 276 -10.69 -44.40 18.98
C SER A 276 -10.79 -44.18 17.46
N LYS A 277 -10.97 -45.27 16.70
CA LYS A 277 -11.14 -45.21 15.23
C LYS A 277 -12.30 -44.28 14.83
N PHE A 278 -13.40 -44.33 15.59
CA PHE A 278 -14.57 -43.48 15.35
C PHE A 278 -14.20 -41.99 15.48
N GLN A 279 -13.54 -41.61 16.57
CA GLN A 279 -13.09 -40.23 16.80
C GLN A 279 -12.11 -39.76 15.72
N PHE A 280 -11.17 -40.62 15.32
CA PHE A 280 -10.24 -40.35 14.23
C PHE A 280 -10.95 -40.03 12.91
N HIS A 281 -11.93 -40.84 12.51
CA HIS A 281 -12.68 -40.64 11.26
C HIS A 281 -13.53 -39.37 11.29
N ILE A 282 -14.24 -39.11 12.40
CA ILE A 282 -15.02 -37.87 12.56
C ILE A 282 -14.12 -36.64 12.46
N GLY A 283 -12.99 -36.62 13.18
CA GLY A 283 -12.04 -35.51 13.11
C GLY A 283 -11.46 -35.31 11.71
N SER A 284 -11.14 -36.41 11.01
CA SER A 284 -10.62 -36.37 9.63
C SER A 284 -11.63 -35.80 8.64
N ILE A 285 -12.90 -36.20 8.72
CA ILE A 285 -13.97 -35.69 7.85
C ILE A 285 -14.19 -34.19 8.09
N ILE A 286 -14.24 -33.77 9.35
CA ILE A 286 -14.36 -32.34 9.71
C ILE A 286 -13.19 -31.55 9.14
N PHE A 287 -11.96 -32.05 9.33
CA PHE A 287 -10.75 -31.41 8.81
C PHE A 287 -10.81 -31.21 7.29
N VAL A 288 -11.11 -32.27 6.53
CA VAL A 288 -11.15 -32.20 5.05
C VAL A 288 -12.25 -31.27 4.56
N LEU A 289 -13.48 -31.37 5.10
CA LEU A 289 -14.59 -30.51 4.70
C LEU A 289 -14.29 -29.03 4.98
N CYS A 290 -13.67 -28.75 6.12
CA CYS A 290 -13.30 -27.39 6.47
C CYS A 290 -12.12 -26.87 5.64
N GLU A 291 -11.12 -27.69 5.31
CA GLU A 291 -10.02 -27.30 4.43
C GLU A 291 -10.50 -26.93 3.02
N LEU A 292 -11.42 -27.73 2.46
CA LEU A 292 -12.07 -27.47 1.17
C LEU A 292 -12.95 -26.21 1.23
N GLY A 293 -13.66 -26.01 2.35
CA GLY A 293 -14.47 -24.82 2.58
C GLY A 293 -13.60 -23.56 2.63
N ASN A 294 -12.51 -23.59 3.40
CA ASN A 294 -11.55 -22.50 3.54
C ASN A 294 -10.97 -22.09 2.17
N LEU A 295 -10.51 -23.06 1.37
CA LEU A 295 -10.01 -22.82 0.01
C LEU A 295 -11.10 -22.22 -0.90
N SER A 296 -12.31 -22.76 -0.84
CA SER A 296 -13.46 -22.26 -1.62
C SER A 296 -13.75 -20.79 -1.30
N ILE A 297 -13.68 -20.40 -0.03
CA ILE A 297 -13.81 -19.00 0.38
C ILE A 297 -12.65 -18.15 -0.14
N HIS A 298 -11.40 -18.60 -0.05
CA HIS A 298 -10.26 -17.83 -0.56
C HIS A 298 -10.33 -17.58 -2.06
N LEU A 299 -10.76 -18.58 -2.84
CA LEU A 299 -11.01 -18.43 -4.28
C LEU A 299 -12.13 -17.43 -4.57
N ALA A 300 -13.24 -17.51 -3.81
CA ALA A 300 -14.33 -16.53 -3.94
C ALA A 300 -13.85 -15.10 -3.61
N LEU A 301 -13.08 -14.93 -2.54
CA LEU A 301 -12.53 -13.64 -2.13
C LEU A 301 -11.54 -13.06 -3.16
N ARG A 302 -10.73 -13.91 -3.81
CA ARG A 302 -9.85 -13.50 -4.91
C ARG A 302 -10.66 -12.89 -6.06
N ASN A 303 -11.77 -13.53 -6.43
CA ASN A 303 -12.60 -13.12 -7.58
C ASN A 303 -13.33 -11.80 -7.35
N LEU A 304 -13.50 -11.36 -6.10
CA LEU A 304 -14.10 -10.06 -5.77
C LEU A 304 -13.20 -8.87 -6.13
N ARG A 305 -11.89 -9.09 -6.32
CA ARG A 305 -10.92 -8.06 -6.66
C ARG A 305 -10.35 -8.32 -8.04
N PRO A 306 -10.73 -7.59 -9.10
CA PRO A 306 -10.05 -7.68 -10.39
C PRO A 306 -8.53 -7.47 -10.26
N PRO A 307 -7.69 -8.13 -11.09
CA PRO A 307 -6.24 -7.92 -11.08
C PRO A 307 -5.89 -6.42 -11.19
N GLY A 308 -4.95 -5.95 -10.38
CA GLY A 308 -4.50 -4.55 -10.40
C GLY A 308 -5.42 -3.54 -9.68
N THR A 309 -6.56 -3.98 -9.13
CA THR A 309 -7.50 -3.09 -8.42
C THR A 309 -7.44 -3.28 -6.90
N THR A 310 -7.70 -2.22 -6.14
CA THR A 310 -7.85 -2.24 -4.67
C THR A 310 -9.31 -2.17 -4.21
N VAL A 311 -10.26 -2.24 -5.16
CA VAL A 311 -11.70 -2.10 -4.90
C VAL A 311 -12.18 -3.17 -3.92
N ARG A 312 -12.96 -2.75 -2.92
CA ARG A 312 -13.62 -3.63 -1.97
C ARG A 312 -15.07 -3.83 -2.36
N LYS A 313 -15.52 -5.09 -2.29
CA LYS A 313 -16.92 -5.49 -2.47
C LYS A 313 -17.37 -6.32 -1.29
N VAL A 314 -18.67 -6.31 -1.02
CA VAL A 314 -19.28 -7.21 -0.05
C VAL A 314 -19.25 -8.63 -0.62
N PRO A 315 -18.64 -9.61 0.08
CA PRO A 315 -18.62 -10.99 -0.40
C PRO A 315 -20.01 -11.61 -0.33
N MET A 316 -20.38 -12.34 -1.38
CA MET A 316 -21.66 -13.03 -1.52
C MET A 316 -21.42 -14.50 -1.88
N PRO A 317 -22.38 -15.40 -1.59
CA PRO A 317 -22.32 -16.78 -2.05
C PRO A 317 -22.18 -16.87 -3.56
N THR A 318 -21.53 -17.95 -4.00
CA THR A 318 -21.34 -18.34 -5.39
C THR A 318 -22.07 -19.67 -5.65
N LYS A 319 -21.88 -20.26 -6.84
CA LYS A 319 -22.40 -21.60 -7.14
C LYS A 319 -21.78 -22.71 -6.27
N ASN A 320 -20.63 -22.47 -5.64
CA ASN A 320 -19.99 -23.44 -4.76
C ASN A 320 -20.71 -23.47 -3.39
N PRO A 321 -21.21 -24.63 -2.91
CA PRO A 321 -21.99 -24.73 -1.68
C PRO A 321 -21.23 -24.26 -0.43
N PHE A 322 -19.91 -24.43 -0.38
CA PHE A 322 -19.09 -23.95 0.75
C PHE A 322 -19.15 -22.42 0.90
N THR A 323 -19.47 -21.69 -0.17
CA THR A 323 -19.60 -20.23 -0.12
C THR A 323 -20.95 -19.76 0.40
N ALA A 324 -21.93 -20.66 0.59
CA ALA A 324 -23.23 -20.33 1.20
C ALA A 324 -23.07 -19.76 2.61
N LEU A 325 -21.98 -20.07 3.30
CA LEU A 325 -21.67 -19.57 4.63
C LEU A 325 -21.54 -18.03 4.67
N PHE A 326 -21.28 -17.36 3.53
CA PHE A 326 -21.38 -15.91 3.44
C PHE A 326 -22.77 -15.36 3.75
N LEU A 327 -23.85 -16.14 3.65
CA LEU A 327 -25.18 -15.69 4.07
C LEU A 327 -25.23 -15.45 5.59
N LEU A 328 -24.45 -16.22 6.36
CA LEU A 328 -24.53 -16.26 7.81
C LEU A 328 -23.43 -15.45 8.48
N VAL A 329 -22.21 -15.47 7.94
CA VAL A 329 -21.04 -14.83 8.56
C VAL A 329 -20.21 -14.02 7.56
N SER A 330 -19.47 -13.06 8.11
CA SER A 330 -18.67 -12.12 7.33
C SER A 330 -17.32 -12.68 6.93
N CYS A 331 -16.73 -13.53 7.78
CA CYS A 331 -15.41 -14.12 7.58
C CYS A 331 -15.48 -15.66 7.62
N PRO A 332 -16.19 -16.31 6.66
CA PRO A 332 -16.33 -17.77 6.65
C PRO A 332 -15.01 -18.50 6.46
N ASN A 333 -13.99 -17.86 5.87
CA ASN A 333 -12.64 -18.42 5.80
C ASN A 333 -12.07 -18.71 7.20
N TYR A 334 -12.30 -17.80 8.16
CA TYR A 334 -11.87 -18.02 9.55
C TYR A 334 -12.72 -19.06 10.25
N THR A 335 -14.03 -19.14 9.96
CA THR A 335 -14.90 -20.20 10.48
C THR A 335 -14.41 -21.58 10.07
N TYR A 336 -14.11 -21.76 8.77
CA TYR A 336 -13.56 -23.00 8.24
C TYR A 336 -12.14 -23.27 8.76
N GLU A 337 -11.31 -22.25 8.92
CA GLU A 337 -9.98 -22.40 9.51
C GLU A 337 -10.08 -22.99 10.93
N ILE A 338 -10.92 -22.40 11.79
CA ILE A 338 -11.18 -22.90 13.15
C ILE A 338 -11.72 -24.32 13.10
N GLY A 339 -12.69 -24.60 12.22
CA GLY A 339 -13.27 -25.94 12.04
C GLY A 339 -12.21 -26.98 11.63
N SER A 340 -11.26 -26.62 10.77
CA SER A 340 -10.16 -27.48 10.37
C SER A 340 -9.32 -27.86 11.60
N TRP A 341 -8.93 -26.88 12.40
CA TRP A 341 -8.12 -27.12 13.60
C TRP A 341 -8.90 -27.84 14.72
N ILE A 342 -10.22 -27.66 14.83
CA ILE A 342 -11.07 -28.51 15.69
C ILE A 342 -11.03 -29.95 15.19
N GLY A 343 -11.22 -30.18 13.88
CA GLY A 343 -11.13 -31.50 13.26
C GLY A 343 -9.78 -32.17 13.51
N PHE A 344 -8.68 -31.42 13.36
CA PHE A 344 -7.32 -31.91 13.65
C PHE A 344 -7.14 -32.30 15.13
N THR A 345 -7.63 -31.47 16.05
CA THR A 345 -7.58 -31.76 17.49
C THR A 345 -8.38 -33.01 17.83
N VAL A 346 -9.58 -33.18 17.27
CA VAL A 346 -10.41 -34.38 17.48
C VAL A 346 -9.72 -35.61 16.88
N MET A 347 -9.20 -35.49 15.64
CA MET A 347 -8.51 -36.57 14.91
C MET A 347 -7.29 -37.09 15.66
N THR A 348 -6.53 -36.20 16.30
CA THR A 348 -5.28 -36.53 16.99
C THR A 348 -5.43 -36.70 18.49
N SER A 349 -6.55 -36.26 19.09
CA SER A 349 -6.73 -36.18 20.54
C SER A 349 -5.56 -35.51 21.28
N CYS A 350 -4.95 -34.51 20.63
CA CYS A 350 -3.75 -33.84 21.11
C CYS A 350 -4.08 -32.50 21.78
N LEU A 351 -3.83 -32.39 23.09
CA LEU A 351 -4.09 -31.17 23.86
C LEU A 351 -3.34 -29.94 23.30
N PRO A 352 -2.04 -30.01 22.97
CA PRO A 352 -1.33 -28.94 22.27
C PRO A 352 -2.04 -28.43 21.00
N ALA A 353 -2.63 -29.33 20.20
CA ALA A 353 -3.39 -28.94 19.02
C ALA A 353 -4.65 -28.14 19.42
N GLY A 354 -5.34 -28.57 20.49
CA GLY A 354 -6.46 -27.82 21.06
C GLY A 354 -6.07 -26.42 21.53
N LEU A 355 -4.92 -26.25 22.20
CA LEU A 355 -4.41 -24.95 22.63
C LEU A 355 -4.09 -24.04 21.43
N PHE A 356 -3.48 -24.60 20.38
CA PHE A 356 -3.24 -23.88 19.14
C PHE A 356 -4.56 -23.41 18.51
N THR A 357 -5.56 -24.29 18.43
CA THR A 357 -6.91 -23.98 17.93
C THR A 357 -7.55 -22.84 18.73
N LEU A 358 -7.50 -22.87 20.06
CA LEU A 358 -8.09 -21.84 20.91
C LEU A 358 -7.40 -20.47 20.74
N ALA A 359 -6.07 -20.46 20.74
CA ALA A 359 -5.29 -19.25 20.54
C ALA A 359 -5.56 -18.63 19.15
N GLY A 360 -5.58 -19.47 18.11
CA GLY A 360 -5.90 -19.06 16.74
C GLY A 360 -7.33 -18.55 16.60
N ALA A 361 -8.30 -19.25 17.21
CA ALA A 361 -9.72 -18.87 17.21
C ALA A 361 -9.94 -17.51 17.87
N TYR A 362 -9.29 -17.24 19.01
CA TYR A 362 -9.33 -15.93 19.66
C TYR A 362 -8.83 -14.83 18.73
N GLN A 363 -7.63 -15.00 18.16
CA GLN A 363 -7.02 -13.99 17.30
C GLN A 363 -7.85 -13.73 16.03
N MET A 364 -8.36 -14.79 15.39
CA MET A 364 -9.22 -14.69 14.21
C MET A 364 -10.57 -14.04 14.54
N THR A 365 -11.12 -14.29 15.73
CA THR A 365 -12.36 -13.64 16.19
C THR A 365 -12.20 -12.13 16.32
N VAL A 366 -11.10 -11.67 16.92
CA VAL A 366 -10.77 -10.24 17.02
C VAL A 366 -10.68 -9.61 15.61
N TRP A 367 -10.02 -10.27 14.67
CA TRP A 367 -9.93 -9.80 13.28
C TRP A 367 -11.28 -9.81 12.57
N ALA A 368 -12.10 -10.84 12.77
CA ALA A 368 -13.41 -10.96 12.16
C ALA A 368 -14.36 -9.85 12.64
N LEU A 369 -14.36 -9.54 13.93
CA LEU A 369 -15.14 -8.44 14.50
C LEU A 369 -14.72 -7.09 13.92
N GLY A 370 -13.42 -6.86 13.76
CA GLY A 370 -12.89 -5.66 13.11
C GLY A 370 -13.36 -5.54 11.66
N LYS A 371 -13.26 -6.63 10.88
CA LYS A 371 -13.73 -6.68 9.49
C LYS A 371 -15.25 -6.48 9.38
N HIS A 372 -16.02 -7.12 10.25
CA HIS A 372 -17.47 -7.00 10.28
C HIS A 372 -17.94 -5.57 10.55
N LYS A 373 -17.33 -4.89 11.54
CA LYS A 373 -17.59 -3.47 11.83
C LYS A 373 -17.22 -2.58 10.65
N ALA A 374 -16.08 -2.84 10.01
CA ALA A 374 -15.67 -2.10 8.82
C ALA A 374 -16.67 -2.26 7.67
N TYR A 375 -17.15 -3.49 7.41
CA TYR A 375 -18.16 -3.72 6.37
C TYR A 375 -19.48 -2.99 6.62
N LYS A 376 -19.98 -3.02 7.86
CA LYS A 376 -21.21 -2.29 8.23
C LYS A 376 -21.08 -0.77 8.06
N LYS A 377 -19.88 -0.22 8.27
CA LYS A 377 -19.61 1.21 8.09
C LYS A 377 -19.39 1.59 6.62
N GLU A 378 -18.72 0.73 5.87
CA GLU A 378 -18.30 0.98 4.48
C GLU A 378 -19.45 0.76 3.49
N PHE A 379 -20.35 -0.20 3.75
CA PHE A 379 -21.41 -0.58 2.81
C PHE A 379 -22.79 -0.39 3.43
N SER A 380 -23.55 0.58 2.90
CA SER A 380 -24.94 0.84 3.30
C SER A 380 -25.86 -0.35 3.06
N HIS A 381 -25.60 -1.14 2.02
CA HIS A 381 -26.38 -2.34 1.63
C HIS A 381 -25.86 -3.63 2.30
N TYR A 382 -25.07 -3.54 3.36
CA TYR A 382 -24.52 -4.73 4.03
C TYR A 382 -25.63 -5.59 4.70
N PRO A 383 -25.64 -6.93 4.53
CA PRO A 383 -26.68 -7.78 5.12
C PRO A 383 -26.70 -7.70 6.65
N LYS A 384 -27.85 -7.27 7.21
CA LYS A 384 -28.00 -6.97 8.64
C LYS A 384 -27.88 -8.21 9.56
N ASN A 385 -28.32 -9.37 9.06
CA ASN A 385 -28.37 -10.61 9.84
C ASN A 385 -27.05 -11.38 9.89
N ARG A 386 -26.03 -10.96 9.12
CA ARG A 386 -24.71 -11.58 9.16
C ARG A 386 -24.03 -11.36 10.50
N LYS A 387 -23.37 -12.42 10.96
CA LYS A 387 -22.47 -12.43 12.11
C LYS A 387 -21.01 -12.26 11.66
N ALA A 388 -20.07 -12.11 12.57
CA ALA A 388 -18.67 -11.90 12.26
C ALA A 388 -17.97 -13.18 11.77
N ILE A 389 -18.10 -14.27 12.53
CA ILE A 389 -17.31 -15.50 12.40
C ILE A 389 -18.06 -16.78 12.80
N ILE A 390 -18.93 -16.79 13.81
CA ILE A 390 -19.68 -17.99 14.20
C ILE A 390 -21.15 -17.80 13.78
N PRO A 391 -21.70 -18.69 12.93
CA PRO A 391 -23.09 -18.59 12.49
C PRO A 391 -24.05 -18.46 13.67
N PHE A 392 -25.00 -17.53 13.55
CA PHE A 392 -26.05 -17.22 14.54
C PHE A 392 -25.57 -16.70 15.91
N ILE A 393 -24.28 -16.84 16.24
CA ILE A 393 -23.72 -16.47 17.54
C ILE A 393 -22.96 -15.15 17.45
N LEU A 394 -21.82 -15.10 16.75
CA LEU A 394 -20.84 -14.01 16.84
C LEU A 394 -20.39 -13.45 15.49
#